data_AF-A0A2G6EAS4-F1
#
_entry.id   AF-A0A2G6EAS4-F1
#
_cell.length_a   1.000
_cell.length_b   1.000
_cell.length_c   1.000
_cell.angle_alpha   90.00
_cell.angle_beta   90.00
_cell.angle_gamma   90.00
#
_symmetry.space_group_name_H-M   'P 1'
#
loop_
_entity.id
_entity.type
_entity.pdbx_description
1 polymer ?
#
loop_
_entity_poly.entity_id
_entity_poly.type
_entity_poly.pdbx_seq_one_letter_code
_entity_poly.pdbx_strand_id
1 'polypeptide(L)'
;MTGLITVTPEQNSYMLPLIDAYKRRGVEVINDKHNFFFSNVSVDFVHIHWPELLYQWDTFVQKNDQEKLYFVRCKIKLYKENFSKILLIFYNIQNHIVKLI
;
A
#
# COMPACT_ATOMS: atom_id res chain seq x y z
N MET A 1 -8.15 -11.23 12.76
CA MET A 1 -7.31 -11.04 11.56
C MET A 1 -7.24 -9.55 11.31
N THR A 2 -6.05 -9.01 11.09
CA THR A 2 -5.81 -7.59 10.90
C THR A 2 -5.15 -7.37 9.54
N GLY A 3 -5.71 -6.46 8.76
CA GLY A 3 -5.21 -6.09 7.43
C GLY A 3 -4.78 -4.63 7.40
N LEU A 4 -3.67 -4.34 6.75
CA LEU A 4 -3.28 -2.98 6.40
C LEU A 4 -3.60 -2.72 4.93
N ILE A 5 -4.35 -1.65 4.63
CA ILE A 5 -4.58 -1.19 3.26
C ILE A 5 -3.83 0.13 3.02
N THR A 6 -3.01 0.21 1.98
CA THR A 6 -2.12 1.35 1.75
C THR A 6 -2.79 2.62 1.21
N VAL A 7 -4.11 2.64 1.07
CA VAL A 7 -4.88 3.74 0.48
C VAL A 7 -5.96 4.20 1.46
N THR A 8 -6.18 5.52 1.52
CA THR A 8 -7.27 6.07 2.32
C THR A 8 -8.58 6.09 1.52
N PRO A 9 -9.74 5.96 2.17
CA PRO A 9 -11.02 5.91 1.47
C PRO A 9 -11.35 7.16 0.63
N GLU A 10 -10.83 8.31 1.05
CA GLU A 10 -11.01 9.60 0.38
C GLU A 10 -10.34 9.66 -1.00
N GLN A 11 -9.30 8.85 -1.23
CA GLN A 11 -8.54 8.83 -2.48
C GLN A 11 -9.16 7.90 -3.54
N ASN A 12 -10.01 6.97 -3.13
CA ASN A 12 -10.63 6.00 -4.02
C ASN A 12 -11.95 5.48 -3.45
N SER A 13 -13.07 5.82 -4.09
CA SER A 13 -14.42 5.45 -3.66
C SER A 13 -14.66 3.94 -3.59
N TYR A 14 -13.88 3.12 -4.30
CA TYR A 14 -13.91 1.66 -4.19
C TYR A 14 -13.45 1.14 -2.82
N MET A 15 -12.65 1.93 -2.09
CA MET A 15 -12.08 1.51 -0.82
C MET A 15 -13.12 1.31 0.27
N LEU A 16 -14.17 2.12 0.32
CA LEU A 16 -15.22 1.99 1.33
C LEU A 16 -15.92 0.62 1.25
N PRO A 17 -16.46 0.21 0.07
CA PRO A 17 -17.01 -1.14 -0.10
C PRO A 17 -16.03 -2.27 0.24
N LEU A 18 -14.76 -2.12 -0.11
CA LEU A 18 -13.71 -3.12 0.18
C LEU A 18 -13.47 -3.26 1.69
N ILE A 19 -13.31 -2.13 2.38
CA ILE A 19 -13.13 -2.09 3.84
C ILE A 19 -14.35 -2.71 4.53
N ASP A 20 -15.56 -2.37 4.09
CA ASP A 20 -16.78 -2.94 4.64
C ASP A 20 -16.90 -4.44 4.39
N ALA A 21 -16.44 -4.93 3.22
CA ALA A 21 -16.37 -6.37 2.95
C ALA A 21 -15.40 -7.10 3.89
N TYR A 22 -14.25 -6.50 4.20
CA TYR A 22 -13.32 -7.04 5.20
C TYR A 22 -13.91 -7.03 6.61
N LYS A 23 -14.48 -5.91 7.05
CA LYS A 23 -15.12 -5.79 8.38
C LYS A 23 -16.25 -6.79 8.57
N ARG A 24 -17.10 -7.00 7.56
CA ARG A 24 -18.17 -8.03 7.60
C ARG A 24 -17.65 -9.46 7.77
N ARG A 25 -16.37 -9.72 7.46
CA ARG A 25 -15.70 -11.01 7.68
C ARG A 25 -14.90 -11.05 9.00
N GLY A 26 -15.07 -10.05 9.87
CA GLY A 26 -14.34 -9.96 11.14
C GLY A 26 -12.87 -9.56 10.99
N VAL A 27 -12.51 -8.94 9.86
CA VAL A 27 -11.16 -8.41 9.65
C VAL A 27 -11.11 -6.97 10.17
N GLU A 28 -10.18 -6.71 11.08
CA GLU A 28 -9.83 -5.37 11.49
C GLU A 28 -8.98 -4.72 10.39
N VAL A 29 -9.32 -3.49 10.00
CA VAL A 29 -8.64 -2.81 8.89
C VAL A 29 -7.97 -1.54 9.38
N ILE A 30 -6.66 -1.51 9.25
CA ILE A 30 -5.83 -0.30 9.30
C ILE A 30 -5.69 0.19 7.87
N ASN A 31 -5.79 1.49 7.64
CA ASN A 31 -5.65 2.09 6.30
C ASN A 31 -4.54 3.16 6.29
N ASP A 32 -4.28 3.78 5.15
CA ASP A 32 -3.29 4.86 4.93
C ASP A 32 -1.84 4.40 4.63
N LYS A 33 -1.22 5.11 3.67
CA LYS A 33 0.20 5.04 3.32
C LYS A 33 1.13 5.41 4.48
N HIS A 34 0.71 6.32 5.38
CA HIS A 34 1.47 6.63 6.59
C HIS A 34 1.68 5.40 7.45
N ASN A 35 0.63 4.59 7.64
CA ASN A 35 0.74 3.35 8.41
C ASN A 35 1.62 2.32 7.69
N PHE A 36 1.61 2.27 6.36
CA PHE A 36 2.53 1.44 5.61
C PHE A 36 4.00 1.77 5.88
N PHE A 37 4.38 3.05 5.87
CA PHE A 37 5.78 3.46 5.97
C PHE A 37 6.29 3.65 7.40
N PHE A 38 5.52 4.29 8.27
CA PHE A 38 6.00 4.72 9.59
C PHE A 38 5.46 3.90 10.76
N SER A 39 4.44 3.07 10.55
CA SER A 39 4.03 2.16 11.61
C SER A 39 4.87 0.87 11.59
N ASN A 40 5.02 0.30 12.78
CA ASN A 40 5.57 -1.04 13.02
C ASN A 40 4.45 -2.02 13.39
N VAL A 41 3.23 -1.77 12.91
CA VAL A 41 2.09 -2.65 13.18
C VAL A 41 2.37 -4.03 12.61
N SER A 42 2.08 -5.05 13.41
CA SER A 42 2.04 -6.44 12.93
C SER A 42 0.65 -6.70 12.37
N VAL A 43 0.58 -7.17 11.13
CA VAL A 43 -0.67 -7.46 10.43
C VAL A 43 -0.59 -8.80 9.73
N ASP A 44 -1.73 -9.47 9.58
CA ASP A 44 -1.81 -10.75 8.88
C ASP A 44 -1.63 -10.58 7.37
N PHE A 45 -2.05 -9.43 6.83
CA PHE A 45 -1.81 -9.08 5.44
C PHE A 45 -1.65 -7.58 5.21
N VAL A 46 -0.92 -7.25 4.15
CA VAL A 46 -0.81 -5.91 3.59
C VAL A 46 -1.42 -5.91 2.20
N HIS A 47 -2.47 -5.13 2.02
CA HIS A 47 -3.16 -4.89 0.76
C HIS A 47 -2.61 -3.61 0.14
N ILE A 48 -1.73 -3.78 -0.83
CA ILE A 48 -1.11 -2.70 -1.58
C ILE A 48 -1.90 -2.50 -2.87
N HIS A 49 -2.54 -1.34 -2.99
CA HIS A 49 -3.08 -0.88 -4.26
C HIS A 49 -1.94 -0.22 -5.02
N TRP A 50 -1.82 -0.50 -6.33
CA TRP A 50 -0.76 -0.12 -7.27
C TRP A 50 0.22 0.96 -6.76
N PRO A 51 1.54 0.66 -6.72
CA PRO A 51 2.51 1.37 -5.89
C PRO A 51 2.78 2.84 -6.29
N GLU A 52 2.19 3.35 -7.38
CA GLU A 52 2.30 4.77 -7.74
C GLU A 52 1.77 5.71 -6.66
N LEU A 53 0.68 5.34 -5.98
CA LEU A 53 0.17 6.13 -4.85
C LEU A 53 1.14 6.16 -3.66
N LEU A 54 1.97 5.12 -3.52
CA LEU A 54 3.05 5.12 -2.53
C LEU A 54 4.17 6.10 -2.94
N TYR A 55 4.51 6.21 -4.23
CA TYR A 55 5.55 7.13 -4.72
C TYR A 55 5.15 8.61 -4.62
N GLN A 56 3.84 8.89 -4.62
CA GLN A 56 3.26 10.23 -4.49
C GLN A 56 3.16 10.71 -3.04
N TRP A 57 3.76 10.00 -2.09
CA TRP A 57 3.72 10.42 -0.70
C TRP A 57 4.77 11.49 -0.37
N ASP A 58 4.41 12.41 0.53
CA ASP A 58 5.21 13.59 0.87
C ASP A 58 6.63 13.26 1.36
N THR A 59 6.83 12.13 2.04
CA THR A 59 8.15 11.65 2.47
C THR A 59 9.11 11.38 1.29
N PHE A 60 8.58 11.32 0.06
CA PHE A 60 9.33 11.07 -1.15
C PHE A 60 9.49 12.27 -2.08
N VAL A 61 9.06 13.47 -1.67
CA VAL A 61 9.12 14.70 -2.49
C VAL A 61 10.54 14.99 -3.01
N GLN A 62 11.57 14.67 -2.22
CA GLN A 62 12.97 14.91 -2.58
C GLN A 62 13.71 13.68 -3.09
N LYS A 63 13.01 12.55 -3.28
CA LYS A 63 13.63 11.28 -3.69
C LYS A 63 13.45 11.05 -5.18
N ASN A 64 14.46 10.50 -5.84
CA ASN A 64 14.31 9.97 -7.19
C ASN A 64 13.56 8.62 -7.18
N ASP A 65 13.14 8.14 -8.34
CA ASP A 65 12.32 6.93 -8.44
C ASP A 65 13.02 5.67 -7.92
N GLN A 66 14.34 5.55 -8.09
CA GLN A 66 15.10 4.42 -7.56
C GLN A 66 15.11 4.40 -6.03
N GLU A 67 15.29 5.56 -5.41
CA GLU A 67 15.24 5.69 -3.95
C GLU A 67 13.85 5.35 -3.42
N LYS A 68 12.79 5.86 -4.05
CA LYS A 68 11.40 5.52 -3.68
C LYS A 68 11.15 4.02 -3.75
N LEU A 69 11.56 3.38 -4.85
CA LEU A 69 11.46 1.94 -5.04
C LEU A 69 12.22 1.17 -3.96
N TYR A 70 13.43 1.62 -3.61
CA TYR A 70 14.21 1.01 -2.54
C TYR A 70 13.45 1.04 -1.20
N PHE A 71 12.90 2.19 -0.80
CA PHE A 71 12.12 2.31 0.44
C PHE A 71 10.89 1.41 0.46
N VAL A 72 10.11 1.37 -0.62
CA VAL A 72 8.95 0.48 -0.74
C VAL A 72 9.37 -0.98 -0.61
N ARG A 73 10.46 -1.39 -1.27
CA ARG A 73 10.99 -2.76 -1.20
C ARG A 73 11.42 -3.12 0.23
N CYS A 74 12.08 -2.21 0.95
CA CYS A 74 12.47 -2.41 2.34
C CYS A 74 11.25 -2.64 3.25
N LYS A 75 10.19 -1.83 3.11
CA LYS A 75 8.97 -2.03 3.91
C LYS A 75 8.22 -3.31 3.55
N ILE A 76 8.13 -3.66 2.26
CA ILE A 76 7.55 -4.96 1.85
C ILE A 76 8.33 -6.12 2.45
N LYS A 77 9.67 -6.04 2.44
CA LYS A 77 10.54 -7.07 3.03
C LYS A 77 10.25 -7.22 4.53
N LEU A 78 10.18 -6.11 5.27
CA LEU A 78 9.84 -6.11 6.70
C LEU A 78 8.51 -6.81 6.99
N TYR A 79 7.45 -6.49 6.23
CA TYR A 79 6.15 -7.16 6.41
C TYR A 79 6.21 -8.65 6.08
N LYS A 80 6.96 -9.06 5.05
CA LYS A 80 7.16 -10.48 4.75
C LYS A 80 7.91 -11.22 5.85
N GLU A 81 8.93 -10.59 6.44
CA GLU A 81 9.69 -11.16 7.57
C GLU A 81 8.81 -11.30 8.82
N ASN A 82 7.81 -10.43 8.99
CA ASN A 82 6.79 -10.53 10.04
C ASN A 82 5.62 -11.46 9.69
N PHE A 83 5.80 -12.34 8.69
CA PHE A 83 4.78 -13.30 8.23
C PHE A 83 3.49 -12.69 7.67
N SER A 84 3.48 -11.40 7.36
CA SER A 84 2.35 -10.76 6.68
C SER A 84 2.25 -11.25 5.24
N LYS A 85 1.05 -11.64 4.80
CA LYS A 85 0.77 -11.91 3.38
C LYS A 85 0.72 -10.58 2.62
N ILE A 86 1.34 -10.53 1.43
CA ILE A 86 1.30 -9.33 0.59
C ILE A 86 0.28 -9.56 -0.52
N LEU A 87 -0.80 -8.78 -0.52
CA LEU A 87 -1.77 -8.70 -1.59
C LEU A 87 -1.50 -7.44 -2.41
N LEU A 88 -1.02 -7.62 -3.63
CA LEU A 88 -0.77 -6.52 -4.55
C LEU A 88 -1.90 -6.47 -5.58
N ILE A 89 -2.63 -5.36 -5.63
CA ILE A 89 -3.68 -5.14 -6.63
C ILE A 89 -3.29 -4.02 -7.58
N PHE A 90 -3.45 -4.31 -8.86
CA PHE A 90 -3.18 -3.41 -9.96
C PHE A 90 -4.52 -2.77 -10.38
N TYR A 91 -4.71 -1.48 -10.09
CA TYR A 91 -5.89 -0.72 -10.51
C TYR A 91 -5.51 0.19 -11.66
N ASN A 92 -6.38 0.30 -12.67
CA ASN A 92 -6.28 1.27 -13.77
C ASN A 92 -4.83 1.41 -14.27
N ILE A 93 -4.34 0.38 -14.96
CA ILE A 93 -3.10 0.46 -15.72
C ILE A 93 -3.35 1.50 -16.82
N GLN A 94 -3.18 2.79 -16.53
CA GLN A 94 -2.89 3.74 -17.59
C GLN A 94 -1.64 3.20 -18.27
N ASN A 95 -1.69 3.06 -19.60
CA ASN A 95 -0.54 2.61 -20.37
C ASN A 95 0.69 3.40 -19.90
N HIS A 96 1.62 2.72 -19.24
CA HIS A 96 2.90 3.31 -18.91
C HIS A 96 3.61 3.53 -20.24
N ILE A 97 3.45 4.71 -20.83
CA ILE A 97 4.40 5.18 -21.83
C ILE A 97 5.68 5.42 -21.05
N VAL A 98 6.49 4.37 -20.94
CA VAL A 98 7.88 4.48 -20.55
C VAL A 98 8.49 5.39 -21.61
N LYS A 99 8.61 6.69 -21.31
CA LYS A 99 9.54 7.54 -22.04
C LYS A 99 10.92 7.03 -21.66
N LEU A 100 11.43 6.12 -22.47
CA LEU A 100 12.85 5.80 -22.52
C LEU A 100 13.55 7.12 -22.82
N ILE A 101 14.23 7.65 -21.81
CA ILE A 101 15.19 8.76 -21.94
C ILE A 101 16.48 8.17 -22.49
#